data_AF-A0A2E8J1L4-F1
#
_entry.id   AF-A0A2E8J1L4-F1
#
_cell.length_a   1.000
_cell.length_b   1.000
_cell.length_c   1.000
_cell.angle_alpha   90.00
_cell.angle_beta   90.00
_cell.angle_gamma   90.00
#
_symmetry.space_group_name_H-M   'P 1'
#
loop_
_entity.id
_entity.type
_entity.pdbx_description
1 polymer ?
#
loop_
_entity_poly.entity_id
_entity_poly.type
_entity_poly.pdbx_seq_one_letter_code
_entity_poly.pdbx_strand_id
1 'polypeptide(L)'
;MNSSPGAWMLIFCKPKKTFLFGKRGKRMRKPNLWNLFGGHLNDGETFEEGVVRELDEEAGITPEEHLGNLPGGLPFLQVGQVTGIREMRYFLMVTETEISPELDYEHKAYGWFHFDDLPDNVNRPTDIAINIGLFLKAMNLV
;
A
#
# COMPACT_ATOMS: atom_id res chain seq x y z
N MET A 1 -3.78 16.84 -16.72
CA MET A 1 -3.40 16.15 -15.46
C MET A 1 -4.11 14.80 -15.47
N ASN A 2 -3.45 13.71 -15.10
CA ASN A 2 -4.12 12.40 -14.98
C ASN A 2 -4.98 12.42 -13.70
N SER A 3 -6.30 12.36 -13.88
CA SER A 3 -7.32 12.39 -12.83
C SER A 3 -7.90 11.00 -12.53
N SER A 4 -7.40 9.95 -13.18
CA SER A 4 -7.91 8.59 -13.00
C SER A 4 -7.79 8.18 -11.53
N PRO A 5 -8.84 7.62 -10.90
CA PRO A 5 -8.81 7.21 -9.50
C PRO A 5 -7.74 6.15 -9.23
N GLY A 6 -7.40 5.94 -7.96
CA GLY A 6 -6.47 4.87 -7.58
C GLY A 6 -6.64 4.39 -6.16
N ALA A 7 -6.03 3.25 -5.90
CA ALA A 7 -6.05 2.59 -4.60
C ALA A 7 -4.64 2.13 -4.20
N TRP A 8 -4.33 2.17 -2.91
CA TRP A 8 -3.05 1.73 -2.36
C TRP A 8 -3.25 0.91 -1.09
N MET A 9 -2.36 -0.07 -0.88
CA MET A 9 -2.35 -0.93 0.29
C MET A 9 -1.24 -0.50 1.28
N LEU A 10 -1.63 -0.26 2.54
CA LEU A 10 -0.71 -0.28 3.66
C LEU A 10 -0.63 -1.73 4.15
N ILE A 11 0.57 -2.31 4.14
CA ILE A 11 0.80 -3.67 4.62
C ILE A 11 1.57 -3.57 5.92
N PHE A 12 0.93 -3.92 7.02
CA PHE A 12 1.44 -3.70 8.38
C PHE A 12 1.84 -5.03 9.03
N CYS A 13 3.09 -5.15 9.46
CA CYS A 13 3.56 -6.24 10.31
C CYS A 13 3.35 -5.83 11.78
N LYS A 14 2.26 -6.30 12.39
CA LYS A 14 1.83 -5.85 13.71
C LYS A 14 2.87 -6.07 14.81
N PRO A 15 3.51 -7.25 14.95
CA PRO A 15 4.48 -7.46 16.03
C PRO A 15 5.73 -6.59 15.93
N LYS A 16 6.17 -6.28 14.71
CA LYS A 16 7.39 -5.49 14.45
C LYS A 16 7.11 -4.00 14.29
N LYS A 17 5.85 -3.60 14.18
CA LYS A 17 5.41 -2.24 13.87
C LYS A 17 6.04 -1.66 12.61
N THR A 18 6.27 -2.52 11.62
CA THR A 18 6.87 -2.16 10.34
C THR A 18 5.84 -2.17 9.22
N PHE A 19 6.08 -1.38 8.18
CA PHE A 19 5.27 -1.29 6.98
C PHE A 19 6.10 -1.63 5.76
N LEU A 20 5.51 -2.35 4.81
CA LEU A 20 6.17 -2.74 3.57
C LEU A 20 6.05 -1.65 2.51
N PHE A 21 7.16 -1.36 1.83
CA PHE A 21 7.25 -0.45 0.69
C PHE A 21 7.99 -1.11 -0.46
N GLY A 22 7.57 -0.80 -1.69
CA GLY A 22 8.29 -1.09 -2.93
C GLY A 22 9.17 0.08 -3.35
N LYS A 23 10.39 -0.18 -3.83
CA LYS A 23 11.26 0.83 -4.46
C LYS A 23 11.09 0.79 -5.97
N ARG A 24 10.60 1.88 -6.54
CA ARG A 24 10.27 1.98 -7.97
C ARG A 24 11.50 1.74 -8.85
N GLY A 25 11.31 0.95 -9.91
CA GLY A 25 12.29 0.55 -10.90
C GLY A 25 12.79 1.73 -11.75
N LYS A 26 13.93 1.54 -12.44
CA LYS A 26 14.59 2.59 -13.24
C LYS A 26 13.77 3.04 -14.46
N ARG A 27 12.95 2.15 -15.01
CA ARG A 27 12.11 2.41 -16.19
C ARG A 27 10.79 3.09 -15.84
N MET A 28 10.47 3.17 -14.55
CA MET A 28 9.23 3.76 -14.07
C MET A 28 9.32 5.28 -13.98
N ARG A 29 8.16 5.94 -14.10
CA ARG A 29 8.05 7.36 -13.75
C ARG A 29 8.44 7.55 -12.30
N LYS A 30 9.23 8.60 -12.03
CA LYS A 30 9.80 8.91 -10.70
C LYS A 30 10.57 7.69 -10.14
N PRO A 31 11.65 7.27 -10.81
CA PRO A 31 12.39 6.07 -10.44
C PRO A 31 13.12 6.24 -9.11
N ASN A 32 13.41 5.13 -8.43
CA ASN A 32 14.12 5.06 -7.14
C ASN A 32 13.39 5.62 -5.92
N LEU A 33 12.16 6.12 -6.07
CA LEU A 33 11.30 6.49 -4.94
C LEU A 33 10.71 5.24 -4.28
N TRP A 34 10.49 5.31 -2.98
CA TRP A 34 9.68 4.34 -2.24
C TRP A 34 8.19 4.60 -2.47
N ASN A 35 7.38 3.54 -2.47
CA ASN A 35 5.94 3.64 -2.66
C ASN A 35 5.21 2.51 -1.94
N LEU A 36 3.97 2.78 -1.51
CA LEU A 36 2.97 1.77 -1.25
C LEU A 36 2.63 1.04 -2.56
N PHE A 37 2.27 -0.24 -2.46
CA PHE A 37 1.75 -0.99 -3.60
C PHE A 37 0.35 -0.50 -3.96
N GLY A 38 0.07 -0.43 -5.25
CA GLY A 38 -1.19 0.09 -5.77
C GLY A 38 -1.04 1.15 -6.86
N GLY A 39 -2.11 1.32 -7.62
CA GLY A 39 -2.07 2.05 -8.87
C GLY A 39 -3.39 2.69 -9.28
N HIS A 40 -3.59 2.76 -10.59
CA HIS A 40 -4.82 3.29 -11.19
C HIS A 40 -5.88 2.19 -11.21
N LEU A 41 -7.15 2.58 -11.12
CA LEU A 41 -8.23 1.62 -11.40
C LEU A 41 -8.36 1.38 -12.89
N ASN A 42 -8.66 0.14 -13.24
CA ASN A 42 -9.11 -0.24 -14.58
C ASN A 42 -10.59 0.15 -14.80
N ASP A 43 -11.01 0.18 -16.06
CA ASP A 43 -12.39 0.51 -16.41
C ASP A 43 -13.38 -0.52 -15.82
N GLY A 44 -14.31 -0.03 -15.00
CA GLY A 44 -15.32 -0.85 -14.32
C GLY A 44 -14.86 -1.50 -13.02
N GLU A 45 -13.61 -1.30 -12.60
CA GLU A 45 -13.04 -1.85 -11.37
C GLU A 45 -13.47 -1.04 -10.14
N THR A 46 -13.84 -1.73 -9.06
CA THR A 46 -13.99 -1.12 -7.73
C THR A 46 -12.62 -0.82 -7.11
N PHE A 47 -12.57 0.00 -6.06
CA PHE A 47 -11.29 0.32 -5.40
C PHE A 47 -10.68 -0.91 -4.72
N GLU A 48 -11.53 -1.77 -4.17
CA GLU A 48 -11.17 -3.04 -3.55
C GLU A 48 -10.60 -4.02 -4.56
N GLU A 49 -11.25 -4.21 -5.71
CA GLU A 49 -10.72 -5.06 -6.79
C GLU A 49 -9.39 -4.53 -7.30
N GLY A 50 -9.28 -3.22 -7.52
CA GLY A 50 -8.05 -2.61 -8.04
C GLY A 50 -6.88 -2.71 -7.08
N VAL A 51 -7.08 -2.50 -5.77
CA VAL A 51 -5.97 -2.64 -4.82
C VAL A 51 -5.52 -4.09 -4.67
N VAL A 52 -6.43 -5.06 -4.76
CA VAL A 52 -6.09 -6.49 -4.70
C VAL A 52 -5.32 -6.91 -5.96
N ARG A 53 -5.81 -6.54 -7.16
CA ARG A 53 -5.10 -6.80 -8.41
C ARG A 53 -3.70 -6.20 -8.41
N GLU A 54 -3.58 -4.91 -8.10
CA GLU A 54 -2.27 -4.22 -8.10
C GLU A 54 -1.31 -4.85 -7.08
N LEU A 55 -1.82 -5.27 -5.92
CA LEU A 55 -0.99 -5.91 -4.90
C LEU A 55 -0.48 -7.28 -5.35
N ASP A 56 -1.31 -8.08 -6.01
CA ASP A 56 -0.91 -9.35 -6.62
C ASP A 56 0.09 -9.12 -7.77
N GLU A 57 -0.22 -8.19 -8.67
CA GLU A 57 0.62 -7.87 -9.83
C GLU A 57 2.00 -7.33 -9.42
N GLU A 58 2.08 -6.40 -8.44
CA GLU A 58 3.32 -5.71 -8.08
C GLU A 58 4.14 -6.44 -7.00
N ALA A 59 3.52 -7.32 -6.21
CA ALA A 59 4.13 -7.91 -5.02
C ALA A 59 3.84 -9.41 -4.81
N GLY A 60 2.98 -10.03 -5.60
CA GLY A 60 2.57 -11.44 -5.44
C GLY A 60 1.88 -11.71 -4.11
N ILE A 61 1.15 -10.73 -3.55
CA ILE A 61 0.49 -10.84 -2.25
C ILE A 61 -1.03 -10.83 -2.44
N THR A 62 -1.70 -11.80 -1.83
CA THR A 62 -3.15 -11.91 -1.81
C THR A 62 -3.69 -11.72 -0.37
N PRO A 63 -4.56 -10.72 -0.10
CA PRO A 63 -5.05 -10.44 1.26
C PRO A 63 -5.73 -11.62 1.98
N GLU A 64 -6.38 -12.50 1.22
CA GLU A 64 -7.11 -13.67 1.69
C GLU A 64 -6.20 -14.71 2.37
N GLU A 65 -4.88 -14.68 2.14
CA GLU A 65 -3.91 -15.55 2.79
C GLU A 65 -3.60 -15.12 4.24
N HIS A 66 -4.07 -13.93 4.66
CA HIS A 66 -3.76 -13.32 5.95
C HIS A 66 -5.01 -12.94 6.75
N LEU A 67 -6.08 -13.73 6.62
CA LEU A 67 -7.32 -13.56 7.37
C LEU A 67 -7.12 -13.64 8.89
N GLY A 68 -8.00 -12.95 9.63
CA GLY A 68 -8.02 -12.99 11.10
C GLY A 68 -7.13 -11.97 11.79
N ASN A 69 -6.28 -11.24 11.05
CA ASN A 69 -5.39 -10.21 11.60
C ASN A 69 -6.09 -8.85 11.78
N LEU A 70 -7.32 -8.71 11.29
CA LEU A 70 -8.16 -7.52 11.42
C LEU A 70 -9.46 -7.82 12.16
N PRO A 71 -10.09 -6.80 12.78
CA PRO A 71 -11.40 -6.94 13.41
C PRO A 71 -12.44 -7.55 12.44
N GLY A 72 -13.23 -8.50 12.93
CA GLY A 72 -14.25 -9.18 12.13
C GLY A 72 -13.72 -10.20 11.13
N GLY A 73 -12.41 -10.50 11.15
CA GLY A 73 -11.80 -11.49 10.25
C GLY A 73 -11.70 -11.03 8.79
N LEU A 74 -11.79 -9.72 8.54
CA LEU A 74 -11.63 -9.15 7.21
C LEU A 74 -10.18 -9.34 6.70
N PRO A 75 -9.97 -9.56 5.38
CA PRO A 75 -8.62 -9.65 4.82
C PRO A 75 -7.92 -8.29 4.76
N PHE A 76 -8.68 -7.22 4.54
CA PHE A 76 -8.23 -5.82 4.56
C PHE A 76 -9.41 -4.89 4.83
N LEU A 77 -9.14 -3.60 5.12
CA LEU A 77 -10.19 -2.58 5.27
C LEU A 77 -9.74 -1.21 4.77
N GLN A 78 -10.69 -0.36 4.36
CA GLN A 78 -10.37 1.01 3.95
C GLN A 78 -10.04 1.89 5.17
N VAL A 79 -8.85 2.51 5.18
CA VAL A 79 -8.36 3.37 6.28
C VAL A 79 -8.32 4.85 5.92
N GLY A 80 -8.31 5.19 4.63
CA GLY A 80 -8.19 6.57 4.20
C GLY A 80 -8.79 6.83 2.83
N GLN A 81 -9.13 8.08 2.58
CA GLN A 81 -9.45 8.58 1.25
C GLN A 81 -9.04 10.03 1.10
N VAL A 82 -8.65 10.41 -0.11
CA VAL A 82 -8.40 11.79 -0.50
C VAL A 82 -9.18 12.06 -1.77
N THR A 83 -9.98 13.12 -1.74
CA THR A 83 -10.76 13.61 -2.89
C THR A 83 -10.17 14.94 -3.36
N GLY A 84 -10.29 15.24 -4.66
CA GLY A 84 -9.71 16.45 -5.26
C GLY A 84 -9.34 16.23 -6.73
N ILE A 85 -8.11 16.59 -7.11
CA ILE A 85 -7.61 16.43 -8.49
C ILE A 85 -7.64 14.94 -8.95
N ARG A 86 -7.48 14.02 -8.00
CA ARG A 86 -7.55 12.57 -8.20
C ARG A 86 -8.13 11.94 -6.93
N GLU A 87 -9.10 11.05 -7.06
CA GLU A 87 -9.57 10.22 -5.95
C GLU A 87 -8.53 9.15 -5.63
N MET A 88 -8.16 9.07 -4.35
CA MET A 88 -7.22 8.09 -3.84
C MET A 88 -7.85 7.40 -2.63
N ARG A 89 -7.87 6.06 -2.63
CA ARG A 89 -8.27 5.28 -1.46
C ARG A 89 -7.10 4.49 -0.92
N TYR A 90 -7.08 4.34 0.40
CA TYR A 90 -6.02 3.64 1.10
C TYR A 90 -6.64 2.54 1.94
N PHE A 91 -6.12 1.34 1.78
CA PHE A 91 -6.54 0.14 2.47
C PHE A 91 -5.43 -0.34 3.40
N LEU A 92 -5.80 -1.13 4.40
CA LEU A 92 -4.90 -1.73 5.37
C LEU A 92 -5.09 -3.23 5.36
N MET A 93 -3.97 -3.93 5.23
CA MET A 93 -3.82 -5.36 5.46
C MET A 93 -2.82 -5.56 6.60
N VAL A 94 -3.08 -6.55 7.45
CA VAL A 94 -2.25 -6.83 8.63
C VAL A 94 -1.68 -8.23 8.57
N THR A 95 -0.43 -8.34 8.99
CA THR A 95 0.39 -9.54 8.94
C THR A 95 1.07 -9.74 10.29
N GLU A 96 1.26 -11.00 10.69
CA GLU A 96 1.99 -11.36 11.91
C GLU A 96 3.51 -11.43 11.68
N THR A 97 3.94 -11.51 10.41
CA THR A 97 5.34 -11.58 10.02
C THR A 97 5.60 -10.72 8.79
N GLU A 98 6.84 -10.25 8.67
CA GLU A 98 7.30 -9.55 7.47
C GLU A 98 7.33 -10.52 6.27
N ILE A 99 6.50 -10.23 5.28
CA ILE A 99 6.42 -10.94 4.00
C ILE A 99 7.61 -10.55 3.11
N SER A 100 8.11 -11.51 2.34
CA SER A 100 9.04 -11.26 1.22
C SER A 100 8.25 -11.24 -0.09
N PRO A 101 7.89 -10.05 -0.63
CA PRO A 101 7.07 -9.96 -1.83
C PRO A 101 7.82 -10.46 -3.07
N GLU A 102 7.07 -11.05 -4.00
CA GLU A 102 7.54 -11.35 -5.34
C GLU A 102 7.33 -10.12 -6.23
N LEU A 103 8.38 -9.30 -6.37
CA LEU A 103 8.29 -8.05 -7.09
C LEU A 103 8.25 -8.25 -8.60
N ASP A 104 7.41 -7.45 -9.25
CA ASP A 104 7.32 -7.35 -10.69
C ASP A 104 8.39 -6.39 -11.28
N TYR A 105 8.21 -5.98 -12.54
CA TYR A 105 9.13 -5.06 -13.21
C TYR A 105 8.97 -3.58 -12.79
N GLU A 106 7.84 -3.20 -12.17
CA GLU A 106 7.62 -1.84 -11.65
C GLU A 106 8.54 -1.53 -10.47
N HIS A 107 8.92 -2.55 -9.72
CA HIS A 107 9.75 -2.43 -8.52
C HIS A 107 11.10 -3.13 -8.70
N LYS A 108 12.10 -2.70 -7.92
CA LYS A 108 13.48 -3.26 -8.00
C LYS A 108 14.05 -3.70 -6.66
N ALA A 109 13.35 -3.39 -5.58
CA ALA A 109 13.68 -3.72 -4.21
C ALA A 109 12.44 -3.44 -3.35
N TYR A 110 12.37 -4.06 -2.18
CA TYR A 110 11.38 -3.75 -1.16
C TYR A 110 12.08 -3.47 0.18
N GLY A 111 11.35 -2.93 1.14
CA GLY A 111 11.85 -2.69 2.48
C GLY A 111 10.71 -2.60 3.49
N TRP A 112 10.95 -3.16 4.66
CA TRP A 112 10.11 -2.99 5.84
C TRP A 112 10.68 -1.85 6.67
N PHE A 113 9.86 -0.83 6.94
CA PHE A 113 10.25 0.38 7.66
C PHE A 113 9.41 0.51 8.91
N HIS A 114 10.05 0.81 10.05
CA HIS A 114 9.34 1.03 11.30
C HIS A 114 8.53 2.32 11.23
N PHE A 115 7.39 2.40 11.93
CA PHE A 115 6.45 3.52 11.79
C PHE A 115 7.05 4.90 12.17
N ASP A 116 8.10 4.92 12.98
CA ASP A 116 8.82 6.14 13.40
C ASP A 116 10.05 6.45 12.54
N ASP A 117 10.37 5.59 11.56
CA ASP A 117 11.50 5.70 10.65
C ASP A 117 11.05 5.30 9.23
N LEU A 118 9.99 5.98 8.75
CA LEU A 118 9.47 5.82 7.40
C LEU A 118 10.45 6.46 6.38
N PRO A 119 10.49 5.96 5.13
CA PRO A 119 11.43 6.47 4.14
C PRO A 119 11.10 7.92 3.71
N ASP A 120 12.11 8.79 3.66
CA ASP A 120 11.92 10.20 3.25
C ASP A 120 11.66 10.41 1.75
N ASN A 121 12.23 9.56 0.89
CA ASN A 121 12.19 9.74 -0.57
C ASN A 121 11.08 8.90 -1.20
N VAL A 122 9.84 9.34 -0.98
CA VAL A 122 8.61 8.63 -1.38
C VAL A 122 7.89 9.27 -2.58
N ASN A 123 7.13 8.46 -3.30
CA ASN A 123 6.24 8.94 -4.36
C ASN A 123 4.98 9.60 -3.78
N ARG A 124 4.32 10.46 -4.56
CA ARG A 124 3.24 11.34 -4.08
C ARG A 124 2.08 10.64 -3.33
N PRO A 125 1.52 9.51 -3.79
CA PRO A 125 0.43 8.85 -3.04
C PRO A 125 0.89 8.41 -1.64
N THR A 126 2.12 7.92 -1.54
CA THR A 126 2.73 7.51 -0.28
C THR A 126 3.01 8.72 0.62
N ASP A 127 3.56 9.79 0.08
CA ASP A 127 3.76 11.05 0.80
C ASP A 127 2.44 11.58 1.39
N ILE A 128 1.35 11.53 0.62
CA ILE A 128 0.02 11.91 1.11
C ILE A 128 -0.41 11.01 2.28
N ALA A 129 -0.28 9.68 2.16
CA ALA A 129 -0.64 8.74 3.21
C ALA A 129 0.11 9.00 4.52
N ILE A 130 1.41 9.33 4.44
CA ILE A 130 2.24 9.71 5.58
C ILE A 130 1.71 11.00 6.20
N ASN A 131 1.54 12.06 5.40
CA ASN A 131 1.17 13.39 5.89
C ASN A 131 -0.25 13.46 6.49
N ILE A 132 -1.19 12.63 6.02
CA ILE A 132 -2.53 12.55 6.62
C ILE A 132 -2.61 11.56 7.79
N GLY A 133 -1.48 10.98 8.21
CA GLY A 133 -1.36 10.16 9.42
C GLY A 133 -1.93 8.74 9.29
N LEU A 134 -1.98 8.16 8.09
CA LEU A 134 -2.58 6.83 7.89
C LEU A 134 -1.80 5.71 8.58
N PHE A 135 -0.48 5.84 8.72
CA PHE A 135 0.35 4.83 9.38
C PHE A 135 0.08 4.75 10.89
N LEU A 136 -0.03 5.90 11.55
CA LEU A 136 -0.44 5.97 12.96
C LEU A 136 -1.89 5.47 13.14
N LYS A 137 -2.79 5.85 12.22
CA LYS A 137 -4.17 5.37 12.24
C LYS A 137 -4.22 3.84 12.10
N ALA A 138 -3.46 3.26 11.18
CA ALA A 138 -3.41 1.82 10.95
C ALA A 138 -2.99 1.05 12.19
N MET A 139 -1.96 1.51 12.90
CA MET A 139 -1.53 0.89 14.16
C MET A 139 -2.59 0.91 15.27
N ASN A 140 -3.47 1.91 15.28
CA ASN A 140 -4.52 2.05 16.30
C ASN A 140 -5.79 1.24 15.97
N LEU A 141 -5.87 0.62 14.79
CA LEU A 141 -7.03 -0.17 14.37
C LEU A 141 -6.90 -1.67 14.70
N VAL A 142 -5.71 -2.13 15.10
CA VAL A 142 -5.41 -3.54 15.34
C VAL A 142 -4.73 -3.81 16.66
#